data_AF-A0AAU2F628-F1
#
_entry.id   AF-A0AAU2F628-F1
#
_cell.length_a   1.000
_cell.length_b   1.000
_cell.length_c   1.000
_cell.angle_alpha   90.00
_cell.angle_beta   90.00
_cell.angle_gamma   90.00
#
_symmetry.space_group_name_H-M   'P 1'
#
loop_
_entity.id
_entity.type
_entity.pdbx_description
1 polymer ?
#
loop_
_entity_poly.entity_id
_entity_poly.type
_entity_poly.pdbx_seq_one_letter_code
_entity_poly.pdbx_strand_id
1 'polypeptide(L)' 'MSVNRRAATAFALAAAVPVVIGIIFTITEGRAFGAPLFWLSTGFLAGAWYFERKSAARD' A
#
# COMPACT_ATOMS: atom_id res chain seq x y z
N MET A 1 -0.96 10.54 -18.51
CA MET A 1 -0.79 10.30 -17.07
C MET A 1 0.70 10.18 -16.77
N SER A 2 1.26 11.07 -15.95
CA SER A 2 2.70 11.09 -15.63
C SER A 2 3.15 9.79 -14.94
N VAL A 3 4.44 9.43 -15.09
CA VAL A 3 5.00 8.21 -14.47
C VAL A 3 4.76 8.18 -12.96
N ASN A 4 4.90 9.33 -12.29
CA ASN A 4 4.62 9.46 -10.86
C ASN A 4 3.15 9.18 -10.53
N ARG A 5 2.19 9.70 -11.31
CA ARG A 5 0.76 9.46 -11.06
C ARG A 5 0.40 7.97 -11.29
N ARG A 6 1.02 7.32 -12.28
CA ARG A 6 0.89 5.86 -12.50
C ARG A 6 1.47 5.06 -11.33
N ALA A 7 2.66 5.41 -10.87
CA ALA A 7 3.28 4.78 -9.71
C ALA A 7 2.39 4.93 -8.46
N ALA A 8 1.88 6.13 -8.19
CA ALA A 8 0.98 6.39 -7.06
C ALA A 8 -0.24 5.46 -7.07
N THR A 9 -0.87 5.31 -8.24
CA THR A 9 -2.03 4.43 -8.43
C THR A 9 -1.65 2.96 -8.23
N ALA A 10 -0.51 2.52 -8.80
CA ALA A 10 -0.04 1.15 -8.67
C ALA A 10 0.25 0.77 -7.21
N PHE A 11 0.90 1.66 -6.45
CA PHE A 11 1.17 1.46 -5.03
C PHE A 11 -0.12 1.43 -4.20
N ALA A 12 -1.09 2.30 -4.48
CA ALA A 12 -2.39 2.28 -3.80
C ALA A 12 -3.14 0.97 -4.04
N LEU A 13 -3.14 0.46 -5.28
CA LEU A 13 -3.75 -0.82 -5.62
C LEU A 13 -3.00 -2.00 -5.00
N ALA A 14 -1.66 -1.97 -5.00
CA ALA A 14 -0.83 -3.00 -4.41
C ALA A 14 -1.05 -3.16 -2.89
N ALA A 15 -1.47 -2.10 -2.20
CA ALA A 15 -1.82 -2.15 -0.77
C ALA A 15 -3.02 -3.06 -0.46
N ALA A 16 -3.96 -3.24 -1.39
CA ALA A 16 -5.17 -4.02 -1.13
C ALA A 16 -4.89 -5.52 -0.90
N VAL A 17 -3.92 -6.09 -1.63
CA VAL A 17 -3.58 -7.52 -1.54
C VAL A 17 -3.09 -7.91 -0.14
N PRO A 18 -2.04 -7.29 0.43
CA PRO A 18 -1.59 -7.60 1.77
C PRO A 18 -2.61 -7.21 2.85
N VAL A 19 -3.49 -6.23 2.64
CA VAL A 19 -4.60 -5.96 3.59
C VAL A 19 -5.53 -7.17 3.68
N VAL A 20 -6.02 -7.68 2.55
CA VAL A 20 -6.95 -8.81 2.53
C VAL A 20 -6.31 -10.06 3.14
N ILE A 21 -5.08 -10.38 2.72
CA ILE A 21 -4.35 -11.54 3.27
C ILE A 21 -4.07 -11.32 4.76
N GLY A 22 -3.69 -10.10 5.16
CA GLY A 22 -3.41 -9.75 6.55
C GLY A 22 -4.62 -9.91 7.46
N ILE A 23 -5.82 -9.56 7.00
CA ILE A 23 -7.08 -9.77 7.73
C ILE A 23 -7.32 -11.27 7.93
N ILE A 24 -7.21 -12.07 6.87
CA ILE A 24 -7.41 -13.53 6.94
C ILE A 24 -6.46 -14.14 7.96
N PHE A 25 -5.16 -13.87 7.85
CA PHE A 25 -4.14 -14.41 8.77
C PHE A 25 -4.30 -13.90 10.20
N THR A 26 -4.76 -12.66 10.39
CA THR A 26 -5.07 -12.15 11.73
C THR A 26 -6.20 -12.95 12.39
N ILE A 27 -7.21 -13.34 11.60
CA ILE A 27 -8.36 -14.10 12.08
C ILE A 27 -7.99 -15.58 12.32
N THR A 28 -7.23 -16.20 11.41
CA THR A 28 -6.94 -17.65 11.47
C THR A 28 -5.74 -18.00 12.37
N GLU A 29 -4.67 -17.20 12.33
CA GLU A 29 -3.40 -17.49 13.03
C GLU A 29 -3.09 -16.48 14.15
N GLY A 30 -3.86 -15.39 14.24
CA GLY A 30 -3.67 -14.33 15.22
C GLY A 30 -2.82 -13.16 14.73
N ARG A 31 -2.77 -12.10 15.56
CA ARG A 31 -2.21 -10.79 15.20
C ARG A 31 -0.73 -10.82 14.79
N ALA A 32 0.07 -11.73 15.35
CA ALA A 32 1.50 -11.82 15.02
C ALA A 32 1.74 -12.14 13.53
N PHE A 33 0.83 -12.88 12.90
CA PHE A 33 0.94 -13.25 11.49
C PHE A 33 0.39 -12.19 10.54
N GLY A 34 -0.65 -11.45 10.94
CA GLY A 34 -1.19 -10.35 10.14
C GLY A 34 -0.39 -9.05 10.22
N ALA A 35 0.33 -8.81 11.33
CA ALA A 35 1.06 -7.56 11.56
C ALA A 35 2.11 -7.22 10.48
N PRO A 36 2.94 -8.16 9.97
CA PRO A 36 3.85 -7.87 8.86
C PRO A 36 3.13 -7.38 7.59
N LEU A 37 1.97 -7.95 7.27
CA LEU A 37 1.18 -7.59 6.11
C LEU A 37 0.51 -6.22 6.27
N PHE A 38 0.09 -5.87 7.49
CA PHE A 38 -0.36 -4.52 7.81
C PHE A 38 0.74 -3.48 7.55
N TRP A 39 1.96 -3.73 8.02
CA TRP A 39 3.09 -2.81 7.79
C TRP A 39 3.48 -2.72 6.32
N LEU A 40 3.45 -3.84 5.59
CA LEU A 40 3.69 -3.84 4.15
C LEU A 40 2.65 -2.99 3.41
N SER A 41 1.37 -3.16 3.74
CA SER A 41 0.27 -2.35 3.17
C SER A 41 0.47 -0.86 3.45
N THR A 42 0.91 -0.53 4.67
CA THR A 42 1.23 0.85 5.08
C THR A 42 2.39 1.42 4.25
N GLY A 43 3.44 0.63 4.00
CA GLY A 43 4.56 1.01 3.13
C GLY A 43 4.10 1.30 1.69
N PHE A 44 3.19 0.49 1.15
CA PHE A 44 2.60 0.75 -0.16
C PHE A 44 1.78 2.04 -0.20
N LEU A 45 0.95 2.31 0.81
CA LEU A 45 0.21 3.57 0.89
C LEU A 45 1.12 4.80 1.05
N ALA A 46 2.20 4.67 1.83
CA ALA A 46 3.22 5.72 1.93
C ALA A 46 3.91 5.98 0.59
N GLY A 47 4.24 4.92 -0.16
CA GLY A 47 4.74 5.03 -1.53
C GLY A 47 3.76 5.73 -2.46
N ALA A 48 2.47 5.38 -2.38
CA ALA A 48 1.42 6.00 -3.16
C ALA A 48 1.36 7.51 -2.92
N TRP A 49 1.30 7.91 -1.65
CA TRP A 49 1.30 9.31 -1.22
C TRP A 49 2.54 10.07 -1.69
N TYR A 50 3.73 9.46 -1.56
CA TYR A 50 4.98 10.09 -2.02
C TYR A 50 4.97 10.38 -3.52
N PHE A 51 4.56 9.42 -4.34
CA PHE A 51 4.50 9.61 -5.79
C PHE A 51 3.40 10.57 -6.22
N GLU A 52 2.27 10.58 -5.51
CA GLU A 52 1.20 11.56 -5.72
C GLU A 52 1.74 12.99 -5.51
N ARG A 53 2.39 13.24 -4.36
CA ARG A 53 3.01 14.54 -4.04
C ARG A 53 4.06 14.96 -5.07
N LYS A 54 4.89 14.02 -5.51
CA LYS A 54 5.90 14.26 -6.55
C LYS A 54 5.28 14.53 -7.93
N SER A 55 4.08 14.01 -8.20
CA SER A 55 3.33 14.34 -9.42
C SER A 55 2.73 15.75 -9.34
N ALA A 56 2.13 16.11 -8.20
CA ALA A 56 1.51 17.41 -7.98
C ALA A 56 2.52 18.57 -7.97
N ALA A 57 3.77 18.34 -7.56
CA ALA A 57 4.82 19.36 -7.59
C ALA A 57 5.43 19.60 -8.99
N ARG A 58 5.03 18.82 -10.01
CA ARG A 58 5.52 18.92 -11.39
C ARG A 58 4.48 19.46 -12.37
N ASP A 59 3.23 19.59 -11.93
CA ASP A 59 2.11 20.19 -12.66
C ASP A 59 2.01 21.68 -12.25
#